data_AF-A0AAJ0W2V1-F1
#
_entry.id   AF-A0AAJ0W2V1-F1
#
_cell.length_a   1.000
_cell.length_b   1.000
_cell.length_c   1.000
_cell.angle_alpha   90.00
_cell.angle_beta   90.00
_cell.angle_gamma   90.00
#
_symmetry.space_group_name_H-M   'P 1'
#
loop_
_entity.id
_entity.type
_entity.pdbx_description
1 polymer ?
#
loop_
_entity_poly.entity_id
_entity_poly.type
_entity_poly.pdbx_seq_one_letter_code
_entity_poly.pdbx_strand_id
1 'polypeptide(L)'
;MSNNRGFSLIEVMVTLVLTTIGILGMVAMQGRSIQYTQDSLQRNTAIMLASDLAEIIRANPGEVFTRTPPAEPVYSGFKNTSLFYKDKGSDFTTAPADCVANPTSAIEMRNCWVETVEASLPGAEELLESAFYICRSSTLGTCDGNGSMLEIQLAWTVKAGACPDDQAPNATTCIYRTRVEL
;
A
#
# COMPACT_ATOMS: atom_id res chain seq x y z
N MET A 1 50.42 51.79 0.50
CA MET A 1 49.25 52.42 1.17
C MET A 1 48.08 51.48 1.00
N SER A 2 47.65 50.82 2.07
CA SER A 2 46.56 49.83 2.05
C SER A 2 45.20 50.54 2.12
N ASN A 3 44.44 50.51 1.02
CA ASN A 3 43.04 50.96 1.00
C ASN A 3 42.17 49.91 1.69
N ASN A 4 41.95 50.06 2.99
CA ASN A 4 40.93 49.30 3.72
C ASN A 4 39.55 49.82 3.31
N ARG A 5 38.95 49.20 2.29
CA ARG A 5 37.53 49.36 1.96
C ARG A 5 36.73 48.58 3.01
N GLY A 6 36.29 49.26 4.06
CA GLY A 6 35.34 48.70 5.02
C GLY A 6 34.02 48.34 4.33
N PHE A 7 33.41 47.22 4.73
CA PHE A 7 32.10 46.78 4.28
C PHE A 7 31.08 47.92 4.46
N SER A 8 30.30 48.21 3.42
CA SER A 8 29.20 49.17 3.53
C SER A 8 28.03 48.49 4.25
N LEU A 9 27.36 49.19 5.17
CA LEU A 9 26.20 48.66 5.92
C LEU A 9 25.09 48.16 4.98
N ILE A 10 24.97 48.76 3.79
CA ILE A 10 24.01 48.35 2.77
C ILE A 10 24.35 46.99 2.14
N GLU A 11 25.63 46.64 2.03
CA GLU A 11 26.09 45.36 1.48
C GLU A 11 25.72 44.20 2.42
N VAL A 12 25.87 44.41 3.73
CA VAL A 12 25.45 43.45 4.75
C VAL A 12 23.93 43.30 4.76
N MET A 13 23.17 44.39 4.61
CA MET A 13 21.71 44.30 4.53
C MET A 13 21.23 43.56 3.29
N VAL A 14 21.82 43.81 2.12
CA VAL A 14 21.46 43.11 0.88
C VAL A 14 21.81 41.62 0.97
N THR A 15 22.98 41.27 1.52
CA THR A 15 23.35 39.85 1.72
C THR A 15 22.42 39.13 2.69
N LEU A 16 21.99 39.77 3.78
CA LEU A 16 20.97 39.22 4.69
C LEU A 16 19.61 39.02 4.00
N VAL A 17 19.17 39.96 3.16
CA VAL A 17 17.92 39.82 2.38
C VAL A 17 18.01 38.67 1.37
N LEU A 18 19.11 38.56 0.63
CA LEU A 18 19.29 37.48 -0.34
C LEU A 18 19.38 36.10 0.34
N THR A 19 20.12 36.00 1.45
CA THR A 19 20.24 34.74 2.19
C THR A 19 18.92 34.30 2.81
N THR A 20 18.14 35.22 3.39
CA THR A 20 16.81 34.90 3.93
C THR A 20 15.86 34.41 2.86
N ILE A 21 15.80 35.06 1.68
CA ILE A 21 15.00 34.58 0.54
C ILE A 21 15.48 33.20 0.08
N GLY A 22 16.79 32.99 -0.01
CA GLY A 22 17.38 31.69 -0.38
C GLY A 22 17.00 30.56 0.57
N ILE A 23 17.05 30.80 1.89
CA ILE A 23 16.67 29.82 2.91
C ILE A 23 15.16 29.51 2.83
N LEU A 24 14.31 30.54 2.70
CA LEU A 24 12.86 30.33 2.56
C LEU A 24 12.52 29.51 1.31
N GLY A 25 13.19 29.77 0.18
CA GLY A 25 13.05 28.98 -1.03
C GLY A 25 13.46 27.51 -0.82
N MET A 26 14.58 27.27 -0.13
CA MET A 26 15.03 25.91 0.19
C MET A 26 14.05 25.16 1.09
N VAL A 27 13.54 25.81 2.15
CA VAL A 27 12.57 25.20 3.08
C VAL A 27 11.28 24.82 2.36
N ALA A 28 10.78 25.67 1.46
CA ALA A 28 9.59 25.37 0.67
C ALA A 28 9.78 24.13 -0.21
N MET A 29 10.96 23.96 -0.83
CA MET A 29 11.28 22.76 -1.63
C MET A 29 11.46 21.52 -0.76
N GLN A 30 12.14 21.63 0.39
CA GLN A 30 12.30 20.53 1.34
C GLN A 30 10.94 20.02 1.84
N GLY A 31 10.01 20.93 2.13
CA GLY A 31 8.65 20.56 2.57
C GLY A 31 7.91 19.70 1.54
N ARG A 32 8.00 20.04 0.26
CA ARG A 32 7.42 19.22 -0.83
C ARG A 32 8.13 17.89 -1.00
N SER A 33 9.46 17.88 -0.90
CA SER A 33 10.26 16.65 -0.99
C SER A 33 9.89 15.62 0.09
N ILE A 34 9.65 16.09 1.32
CA ILE A 34 9.21 15.22 2.42
C ILE A 34 7.86 14.57 2.10
N GLN A 35 6.91 15.32 1.55
CA GLN A 35 5.59 14.78 1.17
C GLN A 35 5.74 13.67 0.13
N TYR A 36 6.47 13.92 -0.95
CA TYR A 36 6.70 12.90 -1.99
C TYR A 36 7.44 11.66 -1.47
N THR A 37 8.36 11.85 -0.51
CA THR A 37 9.06 10.74 0.14
C THR A 37 8.08 9.89 0.94
N GLN A 38 7.20 10.51 1.74
CA GLN A 38 6.21 9.78 2.53
C GLN A 38 5.22 9.01 1.65
N ASP A 39 4.73 9.62 0.57
CA ASP A 39 3.82 8.96 -0.37
C ASP A 39 4.48 7.75 -1.04
N SER A 40 5.76 7.89 -1.43
CA SER A 40 6.55 6.80 -2.00
C SER A 40 6.76 5.66 -1.00
N LEU A 41 7.02 5.98 0.28
CA LEU A 41 7.16 5.00 1.34
C LEU A 41 5.87 4.20 1.55
N GLN A 42 4.72 4.87 1.67
CA GLN A 42 3.42 4.19 1.85
C GLN A 42 3.09 3.28 0.67
N ARG A 43 3.34 3.74 -0.57
CA ARG A 43 3.12 2.92 -1.75
C ARG A 43 4.03 1.70 -1.81
N ASN A 44 5.30 1.86 -1.44
CA ASN A 44 6.24 0.73 -1.33
C ASN A 44 5.81 -0.26 -0.26
N THR A 45 5.34 0.22 0.90
CA THR A 45 4.75 -0.63 1.94
C THR A 45 3.56 -1.42 1.41
N ALA A 46 2.63 -0.79 0.68
CA ALA A 46 1.51 -1.50 0.06
C ALA A 46 1.96 -2.56 -0.97
N ILE A 47 3.00 -2.28 -1.77
CA ILE A 47 3.57 -3.25 -2.71
C ILE A 47 4.16 -4.45 -1.97
N MET A 48 4.93 -4.22 -0.89
CA MET A 48 5.50 -5.28 -0.07
C MET A 48 4.39 -6.13 0.57
N LEU A 49 3.39 -5.49 1.20
CA LEU A 49 2.26 -6.20 1.82
C LEU A 49 1.45 -7.04 0.82
N ALA A 50 1.21 -6.53 -0.39
CA ALA A 50 0.52 -7.30 -1.42
C ALA A 50 1.36 -8.50 -1.91
N SER A 51 2.68 -8.33 -1.98
CA SER A 51 3.61 -9.41 -2.34
C SER A 51 3.68 -10.46 -1.23
N ASP A 52 3.74 -10.04 0.03
CA ASP A 52 3.73 -10.93 1.19
C ASP A 52 2.46 -11.79 1.22
N LEU A 53 1.29 -11.18 0.98
CA LEU A 53 0.04 -11.92 0.87
C LEU A 53 0.07 -12.93 -0.28
N ALA A 54 0.59 -12.55 -1.45
CA ALA A 54 0.72 -13.46 -2.58
C ALA A 54 1.60 -14.67 -2.24
N GLU A 55 2.71 -14.46 -1.53
CA GLU A 55 3.57 -15.54 -1.08
C GLU A 55 2.90 -16.43 -0.03
N ILE A 56 2.15 -15.86 0.92
CA ILE A 56 1.34 -16.64 1.88
C ILE A 56 0.34 -17.53 1.14
N ILE A 57 -0.31 -17.01 0.09
CA ILE A 57 -1.27 -17.78 -0.72
C ILE A 57 -0.55 -18.90 -1.51
N ARG A 58 0.61 -18.61 -2.13
CA ARG A 58 1.40 -19.61 -2.85
C ARG A 58 1.92 -20.72 -1.95
N ALA A 59 2.27 -20.40 -0.70
CA ALA A 59 2.65 -21.38 0.30
C ALA A 59 1.48 -22.27 0.75
N ASN A 60 0.24 -21.80 0.60
CA ASN A 60 -0.98 -22.48 1.01
C ASN A 60 -1.94 -22.73 -0.17
N PRO A 61 -1.51 -23.44 -1.24
CA PRO A 61 -2.29 -23.58 -2.46
C PRO A 61 -3.61 -24.35 -2.24
N GLY A 62 -3.69 -25.17 -1.19
CA GLY A 62 -4.90 -25.88 -0.80
C GLY A 62 -6.04 -24.96 -0.38
N GLU A 63 -5.77 -23.71 -0.01
CA GLU A 63 -6.81 -22.75 0.35
C GLU A 63 -7.46 -22.08 -0.85
N VAL A 64 -6.82 -22.14 -2.02
CA VAL A 64 -7.25 -21.41 -3.22
C VAL A 64 -7.57 -22.36 -4.38
N PHE A 65 -6.92 -23.51 -4.47
CA PHE A 65 -7.16 -24.50 -5.51
C PHE A 65 -7.95 -25.71 -4.99
N THR A 66 -8.82 -26.24 -5.85
CA THR A 66 -9.54 -27.51 -5.61
C THR A 66 -8.66 -28.72 -5.89
N ARG A 67 -7.73 -28.61 -6.86
CA ARG A 67 -6.78 -29.67 -7.20
C ARG A 67 -5.38 -29.29 -6.72
N THR A 68 -4.93 -29.95 -5.67
CA THR A 68 -3.56 -29.89 -5.15
C THR A 68 -2.90 -31.27 -5.24
N PRO A 69 -1.55 -31.35 -5.18
CA PRO A 69 -0.85 -32.63 -5.22
C PRO A 69 -1.45 -33.64 -4.22
N PRO A 70 -1.70 -34.90 -4.64
CA PRO A 70 -1.25 -35.54 -5.88
C PRO A 70 -2.22 -35.45 -7.09
N ALA A 71 -3.25 -34.60 -7.06
CA ALA A 71 -4.24 -34.51 -8.14
C ALA A 71 -3.72 -33.75 -9.38
N GLU A 72 -4.02 -34.26 -10.57
CA GLU A 72 -3.66 -33.65 -11.86
C GLU A 72 -4.87 -33.06 -12.61
N PRO A 73 -4.74 -31.92 -13.33
CA PRO A 73 -3.57 -31.05 -13.33
C PRO A 73 -3.42 -30.33 -11.98
N VAL A 74 -2.19 -30.26 -11.45
CA VAL A 74 -1.88 -29.59 -10.19
C VAL A 74 -2.21 -28.09 -10.24
N TYR A 75 -2.58 -27.53 -9.08
CA TYR A 75 -2.90 -26.11 -8.89
C TYR A 75 -3.92 -25.59 -9.90
N SER A 76 -5.03 -26.31 -10.01
CA SER A 76 -6.10 -25.96 -10.93
C SER A 76 -7.47 -26.01 -10.26
N GLY A 77 -8.44 -25.36 -10.92
CA GLY A 77 -9.79 -25.19 -10.40
C GLY A 77 -9.78 -24.33 -9.15
N PHE A 78 -9.69 -23.01 -9.33
CA PHE A 78 -9.86 -22.06 -8.25
C PHE A 78 -11.16 -22.33 -7.48
N LYS A 79 -11.09 -22.33 -6.16
CA LYS A 79 -12.26 -22.40 -5.29
C LYS A 79 -13.11 -21.14 -5.49
N ASN A 80 -14.42 -21.26 -5.25
CA ASN A 80 -15.30 -20.09 -5.22
C ASN A 80 -15.17 -19.32 -3.90
N THR A 81 -14.74 -19.99 -2.83
CA THR A 81 -14.53 -19.41 -1.51
C THR A 81 -13.15 -19.80 -0.99
N SER A 82 -12.49 -18.88 -0.30
CA SER A 82 -11.18 -19.07 0.32
C SER A 82 -11.06 -18.19 1.55
N LEU A 83 -10.27 -18.61 2.55
CA LEU A 83 -9.97 -17.76 3.70
C LEU A 83 -9.21 -16.49 3.31
N PHE A 84 -8.55 -16.48 2.15
CA PHE A 84 -7.85 -15.32 1.61
C PHE A 84 -8.76 -14.41 0.78
N TYR A 85 -9.96 -14.87 0.41
CA TYR A 85 -10.87 -14.05 -0.38
C TYR A 85 -11.61 -13.07 0.50
N LYS A 86 -11.77 -11.88 -0.05
CA LYS A 86 -12.46 -10.76 0.55
C LYS A 86 -13.06 -9.92 -0.56
N ASP A 87 -14.38 -9.86 -0.61
CA ASP A 87 -15.07 -9.00 -1.54
C ASP A 87 -15.04 -7.54 -1.05
N LYS A 88 -15.27 -6.62 -1.99
CA LYS A 88 -15.37 -5.20 -1.67
C LYS A 88 -16.65 -4.94 -0.87
N GLY A 89 -16.53 -4.27 0.28
CA GLY A 89 -17.67 -3.98 1.15
C GLY A 89 -18.12 -5.16 2.02
N SER A 90 -17.31 -6.22 2.11
CA SER A 90 -17.51 -7.32 3.06
C SER A 90 -16.22 -7.62 3.81
N ASP A 91 -16.33 -8.27 4.96
CA ASP A 91 -15.16 -8.84 5.63
C ASP A 91 -14.72 -10.17 4.97
N PHE A 92 -13.58 -10.71 5.40
CA PHE A 92 -13.18 -12.08 5.12
C PHE A 92 -14.27 -13.06 5.58
N THR A 93 -14.34 -14.25 4.96
CA THR A 93 -15.30 -15.31 5.35
C THR A 93 -15.19 -15.68 6.83
N THR A 94 -14.00 -15.55 7.40
CA THR A 94 -13.76 -15.64 8.84
C THR A 94 -12.99 -14.40 9.25
N ALA A 95 -13.60 -13.59 10.11
CA ALA A 95 -13.02 -12.37 10.64
C ALA A 95 -11.59 -12.63 11.15
N PRO A 96 -10.64 -11.71 10.91
CA PRO A 96 -9.30 -11.82 11.46
C PRO A 96 -9.33 -11.86 13.00
N ALA A 97 -8.62 -12.82 13.58
CA ALA A 97 -8.30 -12.83 15.01
C ALA A 97 -6.91 -12.22 15.22
N ASP A 98 -6.51 -12.01 16.48
CA ASP A 98 -5.18 -11.48 16.81
C ASP A 98 -4.04 -12.34 16.20
N CYS A 99 -2.95 -11.69 15.81
CA CYS A 99 -1.75 -12.41 15.36
C CYS A 99 -1.17 -13.28 16.47
N VAL A 100 -0.79 -14.50 16.13
CA VAL A 100 -0.12 -15.44 17.04
C VAL A 100 1.39 -15.42 16.80
N ALA A 101 2.16 -15.69 17.86
CA ALA A 101 3.60 -15.86 17.73
C ALA A 101 3.90 -17.12 16.89
N ASN A 102 4.63 -16.92 15.77
CA ASN A 102 5.06 -17.97 14.84
C ASN A 102 3.89 -18.71 14.13
N PRO A 103 3.15 -18.02 13.24
CA PRO A 103 1.98 -18.59 12.57
C PRO A 103 2.34 -19.80 11.71
N THR A 104 1.58 -20.89 11.82
CA THR A 104 1.84 -22.15 11.09
C THR A 104 0.73 -22.53 10.14
N SER A 105 -0.49 -22.08 10.41
CA SER A 105 -1.64 -22.27 9.52
C SER A 105 -1.88 -21.06 8.61
N ALA A 106 -2.50 -21.30 7.47
CA ALA A 106 -2.86 -20.26 6.51
C ALA A 106 -3.71 -19.12 7.14
N ILE A 107 -4.64 -19.48 8.04
CA ILE A 107 -5.49 -18.50 8.72
C ILE A 107 -4.70 -17.63 9.70
N GLU A 108 -3.75 -18.21 10.45
CA GLU A 108 -2.87 -17.47 11.35
C GLU A 108 -1.94 -16.53 10.57
N MET A 109 -1.35 -17.00 9.47
CA MET A 109 -0.50 -16.18 8.60
C MET A 109 -1.27 -14.99 8.02
N ARG A 110 -2.51 -15.23 7.55
CA ARG A 110 -3.40 -14.18 7.07
C ARG A 110 -3.75 -13.18 8.17
N ASN A 111 -4.08 -13.66 9.38
CA ASN A 111 -4.43 -12.79 10.50
C ASN A 111 -3.25 -11.86 10.88
N CYS A 112 -2.05 -12.42 10.97
CA CYS A 112 -0.83 -11.63 11.17
C CYS A 112 -0.56 -10.63 10.05
N TRP A 113 -0.87 -11.00 8.81
CA TRP A 113 -0.79 -10.08 7.69
C TRP A 113 -1.78 -8.92 7.82
N VAL A 114 -3.04 -9.18 8.21
CA VAL A 114 -4.03 -8.11 8.45
C VAL A 114 -3.57 -7.15 9.54
N GLU A 115 -3.08 -7.66 10.67
CA GLU A 115 -2.55 -6.83 11.76
C GLU A 115 -1.36 -5.97 11.27
N THR A 116 -0.48 -6.55 10.45
CA THR A 116 0.65 -5.82 9.87
C THR A 116 0.19 -4.73 8.90
N VAL A 117 -0.85 -5.00 8.10
CA VAL A 117 -1.48 -4.03 7.19
C VAL A 117 -2.04 -2.86 7.99
N GLU A 118 -2.80 -3.12 9.05
CA GLU A 118 -3.42 -2.10 9.90
C GLU A 118 -2.37 -1.25 10.62
N ALA A 119 -1.27 -1.87 11.07
CA ALA A 119 -0.17 -1.15 11.71
C ALA A 119 0.68 -0.32 10.73
N SER A 120 0.78 -0.73 9.46
CA SER A 120 1.71 -0.14 8.49
C SER A 120 1.07 0.88 7.55
N LEU A 121 -0.23 0.76 7.28
CA LEU A 121 -0.96 1.62 6.36
C LEU A 121 -1.92 2.55 7.14
N PRO A 122 -1.79 3.88 7.01
CA PRO A 122 -2.66 4.81 7.73
C PRO A 122 -4.13 4.61 7.40
N GLY A 123 -4.99 4.49 8.42
CA GLY A 123 -6.43 4.35 8.24
C GLY A 123 -6.88 3.03 7.59
N ALA A 124 -6.00 2.02 7.53
CA ALA A 124 -6.33 0.74 6.93
C ALA A 124 -7.45 -0.01 7.67
N GLU A 125 -7.58 0.14 8.99
CA GLU A 125 -8.66 -0.48 9.79
C GLU A 125 -10.06 -0.08 9.27
N GLU A 126 -10.29 1.21 9.01
CA GLU A 126 -11.57 1.71 8.46
C GLU A 126 -11.75 1.37 6.98
N LEU A 127 -10.64 1.28 6.24
CA LEU A 127 -10.64 1.01 4.80
C LEU A 127 -10.73 -0.47 4.48
N LEU A 128 -10.43 -1.35 5.45
CA LEU A 128 -10.40 -2.80 5.27
C LEU A 128 -11.72 -3.27 4.65
N GLU A 129 -12.86 -2.91 5.22
CA GLU A 129 -14.16 -3.33 4.68
C GLU A 129 -14.48 -2.64 3.35
N SER A 130 -14.31 -1.32 3.26
CA SER A 130 -14.85 -0.50 2.17
C SER A 130 -14.02 -0.47 0.88
N ALA A 131 -12.69 -0.58 1.00
CA ALA A 131 -11.75 -0.34 -0.09
C ALA A 131 -10.80 -1.51 -0.36
N PHE A 132 -10.57 -2.41 0.59
CA PHE A 132 -9.75 -3.60 0.35
C PHE A 132 -10.58 -4.73 -0.23
N TYR A 133 -9.98 -5.43 -1.18
CA TYR A 133 -10.52 -6.67 -1.70
C TYR A 133 -9.40 -7.58 -2.19
N ILE A 134 -9.65 -8.87 -2.07
CA ILE A 134 -8.80 -9.96 -2.57
C ILE A 134 -9.75 -10.93 -3.24
N CYS A 135 -9.74 -10.95 -4.56
CA CYS A 135 -10.80 -11.60 -5.33
C CYS A 135 -10.23 -12.25 -6.58
N ARG A 136 -10.97 -13.19 -7.17
CA ARG A 136 -10.69 -13.61 -8.54
C ARG A 136 -11.20 -12.54 -9.49
N SER A 137 -10.38 -12.18 -10.48
CA SER A 137 -10.76 -11.18 -11.46
C SER A 137 -10.33 -11.53 -12.87
N SER A 138 -11.30 -11.58 -13.79
CA SER A 138 -11.04 -11.78 -15.23
C SER A 138 -10.37 -10.56 -15.87
N THR A 139 -10.74 -9.36 -15.43
CA THR A 139 -10.18 -8.08 -15.89
C THR A 139 -9.75 -7.22 -14.70
N LEU A 140 -9.12 -6.07 -14.95
CA LEU A 140 -8.60 -5.23 -13.88
C LEU A 140 -9.74 -4.48 -13.18
N GLY A 141 -9.84 -4.58 -11.85
CA GLY A 141 -10.79 -3.85 -11.01
C GLY A 141 -12.21 -4.40 -10.92
N THR A 142 -12.48 -5.56 -11.54
CA THR A 142 -13.84 -6.10 -11.63
C THR A 142 -14.24 -7.00 -10.45
N CYS A 143 -13.32 -7.74 -9.86
CA CYS A 143 -13.61 -8.74 -8.82
C CYS A 143 -14.85 -9.58 -9.10
N ASP A 144 -14.94 -10.13 -10.31
CA ASP A 144 -16.12 -10.86 -10.76
C ASP A 144 -16.21 -12.29 -10.21
N GLY A 145 -15.25 -12.70 -9.36
CA GLY A 145 -15.14 -14.08 -8.89
C GLY A 145 -14.68 -15.05 -9.97
N ASN A 146 -14.33 -14.54 -11.17
CA ASN A 146 -13.97 -15.33 -12.33
C ASN A 146 -12.52 -15.06 -12.76
N GLY A 147 -12.07 -15.76 -13.78
CA GLY A 147 -10.69 -15.67 -14.26
C GLY A 147 -9.71 -16.56 -13.48
N SER A 148 -8.46 -16.54 -13.95
CA SER A 148 -7.34 -17.34 -13.44
C SER A 148 -6.34 -16.54 -12.62
N MET A 149 -6.58 -15.24 -12.40
CA MET A 149 -5.71 -14.36 -11.62
C MET A 149 -6.45 -13.90 -10.37
N LEU A 150 -5.71 -13.77 -9.28
CA LEU A 150 -6.17 -13.05 -8.10
C LEU A 150 -5.82 -11.58 -8.24
N GLU A 151 -6.76 -10.72 -7.90
CA GLU A 151 -6.54 -9.30 -7.77
C GLU A 151 -6.51 -8.93 -6.29
N ILE A 152 -5.47 -8.20 -5.89
CA ILE A 152 -5.28 -7.68 -4.54
C ILE A 152 -5.33 -6.16 -4.64
N GLN A 153 -6.27 -5.55 -3.93
CA GLN A 153 -6.30 -4.11 -3.73
C GLN A 153 -6.14 -3.77 -2.25
N LEU A 154 -5.11 -2.98 -1.97
CA LEU A 154 -4.90 -2.37 -0.65
C LEU A 154 -5.20 -0.87 -0.74
N ALA A 155 -5.59 -0.27 0.37
CA ALA A 155 -5.90 1.15 0.45
C ALA A 155 -5.33 1.78 1.73
N TRP A 156 -5.07 3.09 1.68
CA TRP A 156 -4.63 3.85 2.85
C TRP A 156 -5.10 5.30 2.76
N THR A 157 -5.21 5.95 3.91
CA THR A 157 -5.66 7.33 4.04
C THR A 157 -4.49 8.29 3.83
N VAL A 158 -4.73 9.30 3.00
CA VAL A 158 -3.79 10.38 2.66
C VAL A 158 -4.47 11.74 2.76
N LYS A 159 -3.67 12.81 2.73
CA LYS A 159 -4.22 14.18 2.61
C LYS A 159 -4.90 14.34 1.24
N ALA A 160 -5.93 15.18 1.20
CA ALA A 160 -6.65 15.47 -0.03
C ALA A 160 -5.69 15.92 -1.16
N GLY A 161 -5.73 15.20 -2.29
CA GLY A 161 -4.91 15.50 -3.47
C GLY A 161 -3.45 15.04 -3.39
N ALA A 162 -3.06 14.27 -2.36
CA ALA A 162 -1.75 13.62 -2.31
C ALA A 162 -1.69 12.36 -3.20
N CYS A 163 -2.84 11.74 -3.48
CA CYS A 163 -2.87 10.55 -4.32
C CYS A 163 -2.79 10.88 -5.81
N PRO A 164 -1.84 10.32 -6.56
CA PRO A 164 -1.76 10.48 -8.01
C PRO A 164 -2.66 9.50 -8.79
N ASP A 165 -3.42 8.63 -8.12
CA ASP A 165 -4.26 7.62 -8.76
C ASP A 165 -5.71 8.10 -8.94
N ASP A 166 -6.13 8.25 -10.19
CA ASP A 166 -7.50 8.67 -10.56
C ASP A 166 -8.56 7.60 -10.27
N GLN A 167 -8.17 6.37 -9.96
CA GLN A 167 -9.06 5.27 -9.59
C GLN A 167 -9.33 5.19 -8.08
N ALA A 168 -8.75 6.11 -7.30
CA ALA A 168 -9.04 6.25 -5.89
C ALA A 168 -10.54 6.47 -5.63
N PRO A 169 -11.12 5.87 -4.57
CA PRO A 169 -12.54 6.02 -4.28
C PRO A 169 -12.93 7.44 -3.84
N ASN A 170 -11.98 8.20 -3.27
CA ASN A 170 -12.18 9.59 -2.84
C ASN A 170 -10.82 10.33 -2.80
N ALA A 171 -10.86 11.65 -2.56
CA ALA A 171 -9.67 12.50 -2.57
C ALA A 171 -8.66 12.21 -1.43
N THR A 172 -9.08 11.50 -0.39
CA THR A 172 -8.31 11.21 0.84
C THR A 172 -7.88 9.75 0.94
N THR A 173 -8.10 8.94 -0.10
CA THR A 173 -7.75 7.52 -0.09
C THR A 173 -6.84 7.24 -1.28
N CYS A 174 -5.71 6.59 -1.02
CA CYS A 174 -4.90 5.97 -2.07
C CYS A 174 -5.17 4.49 -2.14
N ILE A 175 -4.95 3.92 -3.32
CA ILE A 175 -5.03 2.49 -3.55
C ILE A 175 -3.77 1.96 -4.23
N TYR A 176 -3.49 0.69 -3.99
CA TYR A 176 -2.55 -0.09 -4.77
C TYR A 176 -3.24 -1.37 -5.21
N ARG A 177 -3.27 -1.62 -6.51
CA ARG A 177 -3.90 -2.79 -7.12
C ARG A 177 -2.88 -3.58 -7.91
N THR A 178 -2.85 -4.89 -7.69
CA THR A 178 -2.02 -5.82 -8.46
C THR A 178 -2.79 -7.09 -8.80
N ARG A 179 -2.44 -7.70 -9.93
CA ARG A 179 -2.97 -9.00 -10.35
C ARG A 179 -1.85 -10.02 -10.28
N VAL A 180 -2.14 -11.14 -9.64
CA VAL A 180 -1.19 -12.19 -9.31
C VAL A 180 -1.65 -13.48 -9.96
N GLU A 181 -0.73 -14.11 -10.68
CA GLU A 181 -0.85 -15.50 -11.12
C GLU A 181 -0.23 -16.40 -10.05
N LEU A 182 -0.97 -17.46 -9.67
CA LEU A 182 -0.63 -18.37 -8.59
C LEU A 182 -0.14 -19.71 -9.13
#